data_AF-A0A316W7U9-F1
#
_entry.id   AF-A0A316W7U9-F1
#
_cell.length_a   1.000
_cell.length_b   1.000
_cell.length_c   1.000
_cell.angle_alpha   90.00
_cell.angle_beta   90.00
_cell.angle_gamma   90.00
#
_symmetry.space_group_name_H-M   'P 1'
#
loop_
_entity.id
_entity.type
_entity.pdbx_description
1 polymer ?
#
loop_
_entity_poly.entity_id
_entity_poly.type
_entity_poly.pdbx_seq_one_letter_code
_entity_poly.pdbx_strand_id
1 'polypeptide(L)'
;LDFCAAHSIQLHHLGVLYSTNAWDPITEDVVLQALHLLVQPSTYPVLVMCNLGRHRTGTVIGCLRKLQRWCLSAILEEYRRYAGQKVRVMNEQFIELFDEELVFG
;
A
#
# COMPACT_ATOMS: atom_id res chain seq x y z
N LEU A 1 21.31 -1.52 0.26
CA LEU A 1 20.70 -2.83 0.60
C LEU A 1 21.41 -3.50 1.77
N ASP A 2 22.60 -3.03 2.11
CA ASP A 2 23.53 -3.66 3.04
C ASP A 2 22.96 -3.82 4.45
N PHE A 3 22.20 -2.85 4.96
CA PHE A 3 21.48 -2.99 6.23
C PHE A 3 20.50 -4.16 6.21
N CYS A 4 19.69 -4.29 5.16
CA CYS A 4 18.72 -5.37 5.06
C CYS A 4 19.41 -6.74 4.99
N ALA A 5 20.48 -6.85 4.21
CA ALA A 5 21.29 -8.06 4.13
C ALA A 5 21.94 -8.42 5.48
N ALA A 6 22.52 -7.44 6.18
CA ALA A 6 23.17 -7.63 7.47
C ALA A 6 22.20 -8.06 8.59
N HIS A 7 20.92 -7.69 8.48
CA HIS A 7 19.89 -7.99 9.47
C HIS A 7 18.89 -9.05 9.00
N SER A 8 19.18 -9.78 7.91
CA SER A 8 18.30 -10.81 7.34
C SER A 8 16.88 -10.30 7.06
N ILE A 9 16.75 -9.04 6.67
CA ILE A 9 15.49 -8.42 6.27
C ILE A 9 15.29 -8.67 4.78
N GLN A 10 14.22 -9.38 4.45
CA GLN A 10 13.82 -9.60 3.06
C GLN A 10 13.14 -8.33 2.50
N LEU A 11 13.74 -7.72 1.49
CA LEU A 11 13.19 -6.55 0.81
C LEU A 11 12.36 -6.98 -0.42
N HIS A 12 11.09 -6.60 -0.45
CA HIS A 12 10.21 -6.77 -1.60
C HIS A 12 10.02 -5.42 -2.32
N HIS A 13 10.63 -5.25 -3.49
CA HIS A 13 10.44 -4.05 -4.32
C HIS A 13 9.29 -4.26 -5.31
N LEU A 14 8.11 -3.73 -4.99
CA LEU A 14 6.89 -3.96 -5.77
C LEU A 14 6.62 -2.90 -6.85
N GLY A 15 7.33 -1.78 -6.84
CA GLY A 15 7.16 -0.73 -7.84
C GLY A 15 7.90 -1.02 -9.15
N VAL A 16 7.47 -0.37 -10.23
CA VAL A 16 8.22 -0.35 -11.49
C VAL A 16 9.60 0.29 -11.21
N LEU A 17 10.68 -0.40 -11.59
CA LEU A 17 12.08 0.07 -11.48
C LEU A 17 12.33 1.43 -12.19
N TYR A 18 11.38 1.88 -13.00
CA TYR A 18 11.45 3.05 -13.88
C TYR A 18 10.18 3.92 -13.82
N SER A 19 9.57 4.11 -12.65
CA SER A 19 8.59 5.22 -12.49
C SER A 19 9.33 6.53 -12.77
N THR A 20 9.00 7.17 -13.89
CA THR A 20 9.66 8.40 -14.33
C THR A 20 9.21 9.59 -13.49
N ASN A 21 8.06 9.51 -12.80
CA ASN A 21 7.51 10.61 -12.02
C ASN A 21 6.83 10.18 -10.70
N ALA A 22 7.02 10.97 -9.64
CA ALA A 22 6.35 10.80 -8.33
C ALA A 22 4.81 10.96 -8.35
N TRP A 23 4.25 11.27 -9.52
CA TRP A 23 2.82 11.45 -9.76
C TRP A 23 2.18 10.23 -10.42
N ASP A 24 2.98 9.27 -10.88
CA ASP A 24 2.46 8.07 -11.52
C ASP A 24 1.53 7.31 -10.56
N PRO A 25 0.31 6.95 -11.00
CA PRO A 25 -0.64 6.23 -10.17
C PRO A 25 -0.07 4.88 -9.74
N ILE A 26 -0.48 4.43 -8.56
CA ILE A 26 -0.25 3.04 -8.16
C ILE A 26 -1.17 2.14 -8.97
N THR A 27 -0.66 1.00 -9.44
CA THR A 27 -1.46 0.03 -10.19
C THR A 27 -2.07 -1.01 -9.26
N GLU A 28 -3.14 -1.65 -9.71
CA GLU A 28 -3.80 -2.76 -9.00
C GLU A 28 -2.84 -3.92 -8.73
N ASP A 29 -2.02 -4.30 -9.72
CA ASP A 29 -1.01 -5.36 -9.56
C ASP A 29 -0.07 -5.10 -8.39
N VAL A 30 0.35 -3.85 -8.18
CA VAL A 30 1.25 -3.48 -7.08
C VAL A 30 0.53 -3.61 -5.74
N VAL A 31 -0.73 -3.21 -5.68
CA VAL A 31 -1.56 -3.36 -4.47
C VAL A 31 -1.81 -4.82 -4.16
N LEU A 32 -2.16 -5.65 -5.15
CA LEU A 32 -2.37 -7.09 -4.98
C LEU A 32 -1.11 -7.79 -4.48
N GLN A 33 0.05 -7.53 -5.11
CA GLN A 33 1.32 -8.09 -4.65
C GLN A 33 1.64 -7.68 -3.21
N ALA A 34 1.35 -6.43 -2.83
CA ALA A 34 1.56 -5.96 -1.47
C ALA A 34 0.62 -6.67 -0.48
N LEU A 35 -0.65 -6.81 -0.84
CA LEU A 35 -1.65 -7.47 0.01
C LEU A 35 -1.36 -8.96 0.17
N HIS A 36 -0.92 -9.66 -0.88
CA HIS A 36 -0.50 -11.06 -0.78
C HIS A 36 0.62 -11.27 0.25
N LEU A 37 1.60 -10.36 0.32
CA LEU A 37 2.63 -10.39 1.36
C LEU A 37 2.03 -10.06 2.73
N LEU A 38 1.16 -9.06 2.80
CA LEU A 38 0.59 -8.58 4.05
C LEU A 38 -0.41 -9.52 4.70
N VAL A 39 -1.06 -10.42 3.96
CA VAL A 39 -1.98 -11.42 4.54
C VAL A 39 -1.26 -12.67 5.04
N GLN A 40 0.01 -12.86 4.69
CA GLN A 40 0.79 -14.03 5.09
C GLN A 40 1.46 -13.82 6.46
N PRO A 41 1.10 -14.60 7.50
CA PRO A 41 1.71 -14.42 8.83
C PRO A 41 3.23 -14.61 8.86
N SER A 42 3.79 -15.36 7.91
CA SER A 42 5.23 -15.59 7.77
C SER A 42 6.02 -14.36 7.35
N THR A 43 5.37 -13.30 6.87
CA THR A 43 6.06 -12.05 6.50
C THR A 43 6.23 -11.10 7.68
N TYR A 44 5.62 -11.39 8.83
CA TYR A 44 5.68 -10.52 9.99
C TYR A 44 6.91 -10.75 10.88
N PRO A 45 7.49 -9.69 11.48
CA PRO A 45 7.10 -8.27 11.36
C PRO A 45 7.51 -7.64 10.01
N VAL A 46 6.65 -6.78 9.46
CA VAL A 46 6.84 -6.15 8.14
C VAL A 46 6.73 -4.62 8.20
N LEU A 47 7.53 -3.94 7.37
CA LEU A 47 7.47 -2.50 7.13
C LEU A 47 6.97 -2.22 5.71
N VAL A 48 5.86 -1.51 5.58
CA VAL A 48 5.35 -1.02 4.28
C VAL A 48 5.71 0.44 4.13
N MET A 49 6.46 0.79 3.08
CA MET A 49 6.83 2.18 2.82
C MET A 49 6.95 2.49 1.33
N CYS A 50 6.76 3.76 1.01
CA CYS A 50 7.19 4.42 -0.22
C CYS A 50 8.01 5.65 0.17
N ASN A 51 8.46 6.47 -0.79
CA ASN A 51 9.36 7.61 -0.52
C ASN A 51 8.99 8.47 0.70
N LEU A 52 7.71 8.81 0.87
CA LEU A 52 7.23 9.62 1.99
C LEU A 52 6.21 8.90 2.88
N GLY A 53 5.89 7.65 2.61
CA GLY A 53 4.87 6.88 3.35
C GLY A 53 3.43 7.42 3.22
N ARG A 54 3.13 8.23 2.19
CA ARG A 54 1.83 8.93 2.05
C ARG A 54 0.92 8.24 1.04
N HIS A 55 1.15 8.44 -0.25
CA HIS A 55 0.20 8.05 -1.30
C HIS A 55 0.18 6.55 -1.56
N ARG A 56 1.30 5.97 -2.00
CA ARG A 56 1.36 4.54 -2.34
C ARG A 56 1.14 3.65 -1.10
N THR A 57 1.84 3.97 0.00
CA THR A 57 1.64 3.31 1.29
C THR A 57 0.20 3.46 1.77
N GLY A 58 -0.35 4.67 1.78
CA GLY A 58 -1.72 4.91 2.21
C GLY A 58 -2.76 4.18 1.37
N THR A 59 -2.55 4.05 0.06
CA THR A 59 -3.44 3.25 -0.80
C THR A 59 -3.38 1.76 -0.46
N VAL A 60 -2.19 1.18 -0.29
CA VAL A 60 -2.04 -0.23 0.12
C VAL A 60 -2.69 -0.47 1.48
N ILE A 61 -2.42 0.39 2.47
CA ILE A 61 -3.01 0.27 3.81
C ILE A 61 -4.53 0.47 3.76
N GLY A 62 -5.03 1.40 2.94
CA GLY A 62 -6.47 1.59 2.75
C GLY A 62 -7.16 0.34 2.20
N CYS A 63 -6.55 -0.33 1.22
CA CYS A 63 -7.07 -1.60 0.69
C CYS A 63 -6.96 -2.74 1.73
N LEU A 64 -5.90 -2.75 2.55
CA LEU A 64 -5.80 -3.67 3.69
C LEU A 64 -6.94 -3.45 4.70
N ARG A 65 -7.33 -2.19 4.96
CA ARG A 65 -8.48 -1.90 5.84
C ARG A 65 -9.81 -2.38 5.24
N LYS A 66 -9.96 -2.37 3.91
CA LYS A 66 -11.12 -3.00 3.24
C LYS A 66 -11.20 -4.50 3.52
N LEU A 67 -10.06 -5.22 3.40
CA LEU A 67 -9.99 -6.64 3.80
C LEU A 67 -10.36 -6.86 5.27
N GLN A 68 -10.00 -5.91 6.14
CA GLN A 68 -10.34 -5.91 7.56
C GLN A 68 -11.79 -5.46 7.84
N ARG A 69 -12.61 -5.22 6.80
CA ARG A 69 -14.01 -4.82 6.87
C ARG A 69 -14.25 -3.49 7.60
N TRP A 70 -13.31 -2.55 7.52
CA TRP A 70 -13.55 -1.19 7.99
C TRP A 70 -14.56 -0.47 7.10
N CYS A 71 -15.35 0.46 7.66
CA CYS A 71 -16.22 1.30 6.84
C CYS A 71 -15.40 2.31 6.04
N LEU A 72 -15.83 2.61 4.80
CA LEU A 72 -15.08 3.46 3.87
C LEU A 72 -14.71 4.83 4.47
N SER A 73 -15.60 5.44 5.26
CA SER A 73 -15.33 6.72 5.92
C SER A 73 -14.12 6.67 6.86
N ALA A 74 -14.00 5.61 7.68
CA ALA A 74 -12.86 5.42 8.58
C ALA A 74 -11.56 5.17 7.80
N ILE A 75 -11.64 4.43 6.69
CA ILE A 75 -10.48 4.16 5.81
C ILE A 75 -9.96 5.47 5.20
N LEU A 76 -10.86 6.27 4.62
CA LEU A 76 -10.47 7.53 4.00
C LEU A 76 -9.98 8.55 5.05
N GLU A 77 -10.52 8.53 6.27
CA GLU A 77 -10.01 9.35 7.37
C GLU A 77 -8.56 8.97 7.73
N GLU A 78 -8.26 7.67 7.88
CA GLU A 78 -6.90 7.19 8.14
C GLU A 78 -5.94 7.62 7.03
N TYR A 79 -6.34 7.42 5.76
CA TYR A 79 -5.56 7.86 4.61
C TYR A 79 -5.26 9.37 4.64
N ARG A 80 -6.29 10.20 4.84
CA ARG A 80 -6.15 11.66 4.87
C ARG A 80 -5.24 12.13 6.00
N ARG A 81 -5.34 11.50 7.17
CA ARG A 81 -4.50 11.79 8.33
C ARG A 81 -3.01 11.62 8.01
N TYR A 82 -2.64 10.55 7.32
CA TYR A 82 -1.23 10.30 6.94
C TYR A 82 -0.79 11.03 5.66
N ALA A 83 -1.70 11.31 4.73
CA ALA A 83 -1.39 12.11 3.53
C ALA A 83 -1.20 13.60 3.84
N GLY A 84 -1.81 14.11 4.91
CA GLY A 84 -1.72 15.50 5.37
C GLY A 84 -2.24 16.49 4.32
N GLN A 85 -1.54 17.60 4.10
CA GLN A 85 -1.94 18.62 3.11
C GLN A 85 -1.82 18.18 1.64
N LYS A 86 -1.33 16.98 1.37
CA LYS A 86 -1.08 16.48 0.01
C LYS A 86 -2.02 15.33 -0.35
N VAL A 87 -3.22 15.29 0.22
CA VAL A 87 -4.28 14.33 -0.17
C VAL A 87 -4.50 14.38 -1.68
N ARG A 88 -4.66 13.19 -2.28
CA ARG A 88 -4.98 13.01 -3.69
C ARG A 88 -6.29 12.24 -3.79
N VAL A 89 -7.28 12.84 -4.46
CA VAL A 89 -8.61 12.23 -4.67
C VAL A 89 -8.50 10.92 -5.45
N MET A 90 -7.59 10.84 -6.42
CA MET A 90 -7.36 9.60 -7.19
C MET A 90 -7.00 8.40 -6.31
N ASN A 91 -6.29 8.61 -5.21
CA ASN A 91 -5.95 7.54 -4.27
C ASN A 91 -7.15 7.13 -3.41
N GLU A 92 -8.03 8.08 -3.06
CA GLU A 92 -9.29 7.77 -2.35
C GLU A 92 -10.23 6.97 -3.25
N GLN A 93 -10.39 7.41 -4.50
CA GLN A 93 -11.17 6.70 -5.52
C GLN A 93 -10.62 5.29 -5.78
N PHE A 94 -9.29 5.13 -5.82
CA PHE A 94 -8.68 3.81 -5.93
C PHE A 94 -9.09 2.93 -4.74
N ILE A 95 -8.95 3.42 -3.50
CA ILE A 95 -9.33 2.66 -2.31
C ILE A 95 -10.81 2.29 -2.37
N GLU A 96 -11.68 3.23 -2.70
CA GLU A 96 -13.12 3.03 -2.80
C GLU A 96 -13.47 1.90 -3.79
N LEU A 97 -12.90 1.96 -5.00
CA LEU A 97 -13.22 1.08 -6.12
C LEU A 97 -12.45 -0.25 -6.13
N PHE A 98 -11.40 -0.40 -5.31
CA PHE A 98 -10.60 -1.64 -5.28
C PHE A 98 -11.46 -2.85 -4.89
N ASP A 99 -11.43 -3.91 -5.69
CA ASP A 99 -12.13 -5.16 -5.39
C ASP A 99 -11.28 -6.05 -4.49
N GLU A 100 -11.66 -6.18 -3.22
CA GLU A 100 -10.91 -6.98 -2.26
C GLU A 100 -11.01 -8.50 -2.47
N GLU A 101 -11.94 -8.99 -3.29
CA GLU A 101 -12.07 -10.43 -3.59
C GLU A 101 -10.89 -10.95 -4.42
N LEU A 102 -10.25 -10.06 -5.20
CA LEU A 102 -9.09 -10.37 -6.03
C LEU A 102 -7.85 -10.83 -5.23
N VAL A 103 -7.82 -10.59 -3.91
CA VAL A 103 -6.68 -10.96 -3.05
C VAL A 103 -6.64 -12.47 -2.75
N PHE A 104 -7.78 -13.15 -2.86
CA PHE A 104 -7.91 -14.58 -2.59
C PHE A 104 -8.35 -15.40 -3.81
N GLY A 105 -8.55 -14.73 -4.94
CA GLY A 105 -8.93 -15.33 -6.22
C GLY A 105 -7.79 -16.04 -6.95
#